data_AF-A0A2D4YAN9-F1
#
_entry.id   AF-A0A2D4YAN9-F1
#
_cell.length_a   1.000
_cell.length_b   1.000
_cell.length_c   1.000
_cell.angle_alpha   90.00
_cell.angle_beta   90.00
_cell.angle_gamma   90.00
#
_symmetry.space_group_name_H-M   'P 1'
#
loop_
_entity.id
_entity.type
_entity.pdbx_description
1 polymer ?
#
loop_
_entity_poly.entity_id
_entity_poly.type
_entity_poly.pdbx_seq_one_letter_code
_entity_poly.pdbx_strand_id
1 'polypeptide(L)'
;MIVGNKKSFAVEFTQSESNPKMGYGKVWIQNEFYGTKEDLIYFQGYLISLLDELINTKEIDFEFEKLSDSELFECFENKPNRDDYLIRGATFTDDFIAYGFEKNGDVNLIWKIRNDKEILFSDLIDYETEIKFCHTEKLEIENIKSELQEKNSL
;
A
#
# COMPACT_ATOMS: atom_id res chain seq x y z
N MET A 1 -2.96 -9.02 14.21
CA MET A 1 -2.17 -10.13 13.61
C MET A 1 -1.24 -9.56 12.56
N ILE A 2 -0.04 -10.13 12.39
CA ILE A 2 0.83 -9.81 11.25
C ILE A 2 0.95 -11.08 10.39
N VAL A 3 0.80 -10.93 9.08
CA VAL A 3 1.01 -11.99 8.08
C VAL A 3 2.13 -11.53 7.15
N GLY A 4 3.16 -12.35 6.97
CA GLY A 4 4.37 -11.99 6.21
C GLY A 4 5.53 -11.47 7.08
N ASN A 5 6.48 -10.79 6.43
CA ASN A 5 7.68 -10.23 7.05
C ASN A 5 7.82 -8.73 6.71
N LYS A 6 7.80 -7.87 7.74
CA LYS A 6 7.88 -6.41 7.55
C LYS A 6 9.12 -5.96 6.76
N LYS A 7 10.22 -6.73 6.78
CA LYS A 7 11.44 -6.43 6.02
C LYS A 7 11.29 -6.59 4.51
N SER A 8 10.32 -7.37 4.05
CA SER A 8 10.01 -7.60 2.64
C SER A 8 8.59 -7.11 2.37
N PHE A 9 7.57 -7.95 2.60
CA PHE A 9 6.17 -7.55 2.62
C PHE A 9 5.42 -8.16 3.80
N ALA A 10 4.54 -7.38 4.42
CA ALA A 10 3.63 -7.88 5.43
C ALA A 10 2.32 -7.09 5.47
N VAL A 11 1.30 -7.72 6.01
CA VAL A 11 0.04 -7.06 6.36
C VAL A 11 -0.17 -7.18 7.86
N GLU A 12 -0.39 -6.05 8.51
CA GLU A 12 -0.83 -5.98 9.89
C GLU A 12 -2.34 -5.76 9.89
N PHE A 13 -3.11 -6.71 10.42
CA PHE A 13 -4.57 -6.65 10.47
C PHE A 13 -5.11 -7.16 11.81
N THR A 14 -6.05 -6.41 12.38
CA THR A 14 -6.76 -6.75 13.62
C THR A 14 -8.25 -6.74 13.33
N GLN A 15 -8.88 -7.90 13.41
CA GLN A 15 -10.32 -8.07 13.20
C GLN A 15 -11.12 -7.37 14.32
N SER A 16 -12.26 -6.77 13.96
CA SER A 16 -13.16 -6.13 14.92
C SER A 16 -13.96 -7.18 15.69
N GLU A 17 -14.06 -7.01 17.00
CA GLU A 17 -14.90 -7.86 17.86
C GLU A 17 -16.39 -7.74 17.53
N SER A 18 -16.82 -6.58 17.01
CA SER A 18 -18.23 -6.30 16.72
C SER A 18 -18.69 -6.84 15.37
N ASN A 19 -17.77 -7.08 14.44
CA ASN A 19 -18.09 -7.61 13.11
C ASN A 19 -16.86 -8.33 12.51
N PRO A 20 -16.92 -9.66 12.29
CA PRO A 20 -15.79 -10.42 11.78
C PRO A 20 -15.38 -10.03 10.36
N LYS A 21 -16.23 -9.31 9.63
CA LYS A 21 -15.92 -8.82 8.29
C LYS A 21 -15.13 -7.51 8.29
N MET A 22 -15.05 -6.84 9.44
CA MET A 22 -14.41 -5.54 9.59
C MET A 22 -13.14 -5.69 10.42
N GLY A 23 -12.24 -4.73 10.31
CA GLY A 23 -11.08 -4.64 11.17
C GLY A 23 -10.23 -3.44 10.83
N TYR A 24 -9.02 -3.43 11.34
CA TYR A 24 -8.07 -2.35 11.19
C TYR A 24 -6.79 -2.91 10.61
N GLY A 25 -6.18 -2.26 9.63
CA GLY A 25 -4.93 -2.79 9.11
C GLY A 25 -4.16 -1.85 8.23
N LYS A 26 -2.90 -2.20 8.03
CA LYS A 26 -1.96 -1.49 7.17
C LYS A 26 -0.98 -2.45 6.51
N VAL A 27 -0.38 -1.99 5.42
CA VAL A 27 0.61 -2.75 4.66
C VAL A 27 2.00 -2.31 5.10
N TRP A 28 2.93 -3.25 5.14
CA TRP A 28 4.35 -3.02 5.42
C TRP A 28 5.16 -3.46 4.21
N ILE A 29 6.08 -2.62 3.76
CA ILE A 29 7.01 -2.90 2.66
C ILE A 29 8.38 -2.36 3.08
N GLN A 30 9.41 -3.21 3.12
CA GLN A 30 10.78 -2.81 3.48
C GLN A 30 10.91 -2.03 4.81
N ASN A 31 10.12 -2.42 5.81
CA ASN A 31 9.93 -1.80 7.14
C ASN A 31 9.24 -0.43 7.15
N GLU A 32 8.89 0.11 6.00
CA GLU A 32 7.99 1.24 5.88
C GLU A 32 6.54 0.73 5.91
N PHE A 33 5.59 1.60 6.27
CA PHE A 33 4.18 1.22 6.27
C PHE A 33 3.33 2.17 5.44
N TYR A 34 2.31 1.61 4.78
CA TYR A 34 1.35 2.31 3.96
C TYR A 34 -0.05 2.12 4.54
N GLY A 35 -0.69 3.24 4.89
CA GLY A 35 -1.99 3.29 5.56
C GLY A 35 -1.92 3.35 7.09
N THR A 36 -3.09 3.49 7.73
CA THR A 36 -3.25 3.56 9.19
C THR A 36 -3.90 2.30 9.76
N LYS A 37 -3.55 1.95 11.00
CA LYS A 37 -4.24 0.91 11.78
C LYS A 37 -5.41 1.43 12.62
N GLU A 38 -5.81 2.68 12.46
CA GLU A 38 -6.86 3.32 13.27
C GLU A 38 -8.18 3.44 12.53
N ASP A 39 -8.18 3.29 11.19
CA ASP A 39 -9.39 3.31 10.39
C ASP A 39 -10.05 1.92 10.29
N LEU A 40 -11.37 1.90 10.49
CA LEU A 40 -12.16 0.67 10.48
C LEU A 40 -12.58 0.33 9.05
N ILE A 41 -12.05 -0.77 8.52
CA ILE A 41 -12.23 -1.17 7.13
C ILE A 41 -12.95 -2.50 6.99
N TYR A 42 -13.77 -2.62 5.96
CA TYR A 42 -14.24 -3.92 5.45
C TYR A 42 -13.08 -4.71 4.84
N PHE A 43 -12.73 -5.85 5.46
CA PHE A 43 -11.57 -6.67 5.11
C PHE A 43 -11.51 -7.02 3.61
N GLN A 44 -12.60 -7.60 3.08
CA GLN A 44 -12.62 -8.06 1.69
C GLN A 44 -12.71 -6.90 0.69
N GLY A 45 -13.43 -5.82 1.03
CA GLY A 45 -13.67 -4.72 0.09
C GLY A 45 -12.56 -3.68 0.04
N TYR A 46 -11.73 -3.59 1.08
CA TYR A 46 -10.67 -2.59 1.16
C TYR A 46 -9.28 -3.21 1.22
N LEU A 47 -9.01 -4.05 2.23
CA LEU A 47 -7.66 -4.62 2.39
C LEU A 47 -7.32 -5.58 1.26
N ILE A 48 -8.21 -6.53 0.96
CA ILE A 48 -7.98 -7.48 -0.13
C ILE A 48 -7.97 -6.77 -1.49
N SER A 49 -8.86 -5.79 -1.70
CA SER A 49 -8.87 -4.97 -2.92
C SER A 49 -7.58 -4.19 -3.12
N LEU A 50 -6.96 -3.65 -2.05
CA LEU A 50 -5.64 -3.01 -2.14
C LEU A 50 -4.57 -4.00 -2.58
N LEU A 51 -4.55 -5.21 -2.00
CA LEU A 51 -3.59 -6.24 -2.42
C LEU A 51 -3.80 -6.63 -3.88
N ASP A 52 -5.05 -6.73 -4.33
CA ASP A 52 -5.39 -6.93 -5.74
C ASP A 52 -4.90 -5.78 -6.62
N GLU A 53 -5.06 -4.53 -6.18
CA GLU A 53 -4.55 -3.37 -6.91
C GLU A 53 -3.01 -3.41 -7.04
N LEU A 54 -2.30 -3.76 -5.96
CA LEU A 54 -0.85 -3.92 -5.96
C LEU A 54 -0.38 -5.07 -6.88
N ILE A 55 -1.07 -6.21 -6.86
CA ILE A 55 -0.75 -7.36 -7.74
C ILE A 55 -0.98 -7.00 -9.22
N ASN A 56 -1.97 -6.15 -9.50
CA ASN A 56 -2.37 -5.81 -10.87
C ASN A 56 -1.78 -4.48 -11.36
N THR A 57 -0.73 -3.96 -10.71
CA THR A 57 -0.02 -2.77 -11.20
C THR A 57 0.55 -2.99 -12.60
N LYS A 58 0.57 -1.95 -13.43
CA LYS A 58 1.07 -2.05 -14.80
C LYS A 58 2.59 -2.09 -14.84
N GLU A 59 3.12 -2.84 -15.80
CA GLU A 59 4.53 -2.74 -16.16
C GLU A 59 4.89 -1.33 -16.65
N ILE A 60 6.12 -0.90 -16.38
CA ILE A 60 6.69 0.31 -16.96
C ILE A 60 7.84 -0.02 -17.91
N ASP A 61 7.94 0.80 -18.96
CA ASP A 61 8.90 0.65 -20.05
C ASP A 61 10.07 1.66 -19.98
N PHE A 62 10.08 2.55 -18.98
CA PHE A 62 11.16 3.52 -18.79
C PHE A 62 12.14 3.11 -17.69
N GLU A 63 13.38 3.59 -17.80
CA GLU A 63 14.39 3.47 -16.74
C GLU A 63 14.11 4.51 -15.65
N PHE A 64 13.95 4.06 -14.41
CA PHE A 64 13.73 4.92 -13.24
C PHE A 64 14.87 4.85 -12.23
N GLU A 65 15.82 3.92 -12.41
CA GLU A 65 16.92 3.62 -11.50
C GLU A 65 17.92 4.78 -11.35
N LYS A 66 17.85 5.77 -12.26
CA LYS A 66 18.67 6.98 -12.24
C LYS A 66 17.94 8.20 -11.67
N LEU A 67 16.64 8.07 -11.39
CA LEU A 67 15.83 9.13 -10.82
C LEU A 67 15.92 9.07 -9.30
N SER A 68 15.93 10.23 -8.66
CA SER A 68 15.60 10.34 -7.24
C SER A 68 14.13 10.03 -7.00
N ASP A 69 13.77 9.69 -5.77
CA ASP A 69 12.38 9.42 -5.38
C ASP A 69 11.45 10.59 -5.72
N SER A 70 11.93 11.84 -5.55
CA SER A 70 11.17 13.04 -5.93
C SER A 70 10.93 13.13 -7.44
N GLU A 71 11.98 12.91 -8.25
CA GLU A 71 11.86 12.94 -9.71
C GLU A 71 10.95 11.83 -10.23
N LEU A 72 11.04 10.63 -9.64
CA LEU A 72 10.18 9.50 -9.98
C LEU A 72 8.72 9.79 -9.62
N PHE A 73 8.47 10.35 -8.43
CA PHE A 73 7.13 10.72 -8.01
C PHE A 73 6.52 11.78 -8.94
N GLU A 74 7.27 12.85 -9.25
CA GLU A 74 6.84 13.89 -10.18
C GLU A 74 6.59 13.34 -11.60
N CYS A 75 7.36 12.34 -12.03
CA CYS A 75 7.14 11.67 -13.30
C CYS A 75 5.75 11.02 -13.35
N PHE A 76 5.31 10.35 -12.29
CA PHE A 76 3.95 9.79 -12.23
C PHE A 76 2.88 10.87 -12.10
N GLU A 77 3.10 11.89 -11.28
CA GLU A 77 2.15 12.98 -11.06
C GLU A 77 1.80 13.73 -12.36
N ASN A 78 2.81 13.91 -13.22
CA ASN A 78 2.70 14.63 -14.49
C ASN A 78 2.38 13.73 -15.71
N LYS A 79 2.28 12.41 -15.55
CA LYS A 79 1.94 11.50 -16.67
C LYS A 79 0.50 11.74 -17.15
N PRO A 80 0.25 11.85 -18.48
CA PRO A 80 -1.11 11.96 -19.01
C PRO A 80 -2.03 10.80 -18.59
N ASN A 81 -1.45 9.62 -18.38
CA ASN A 81 -2.14 8.41 -17.93
C ASN A 81 -1.82 8.05 -16.47
N ARG A 82 -1.56 9.04 -15.60
CA ARG A 82 -1.22 8.81 -14.17
C ARG A 82 -2.20 7.87 -13.45
N ASP A 83 -3.48 7.91 -13.83
CA ASP A 83 -4.55 7.11 -13.21
C ASP A 83 -4.35 5.61 -13.41
N ASP A 84 -3.54 5.21 -14.39
CA ASP A 84 -3.15 3.81 -14.62
C ASP A 84 -2.18 3.28 -13.55
N TYR A 85 -1.47 4.17 -12.88
CA TYR A 85 -0.45 3.86 -11.88
C TYR A 85 -0.87 4.28 -10.48
N LEU A 86 -1.91 5.11 -10.37
CA LEU A 86 -2.41 5.59 -9.08
C LEU A 86 -2.98 4.42 -8.28
N ILE A 87 -2.41 4.18 -7.09
CA ILE A 87 -2.99 3.26 -6.11
C ILE A 87 -4.08 4.03 -5.37
N ARG A 88 -5.33 3.76 -5.73
CA ARG A 88 -6.51 4.36 -5.13
C ARG A 88 -6.68 3.88 -3.70
N GLY A 89 -6.26 2.65 -3.43
CA GLY A 89 -6.29 2.03 -2.13
C GLY A 89 -7.68 2.04 -1.51
N ALA A 90 -7.74 2.37 -0.23
CA ALA A 90 -8.93 2.33 0.59
C ALA A 90 -8.97 3.50 1.56
N THR A 91 -10.00 3.54 2.41
CA THR A 91 -10.17 4.61 3.41
C THR A 91 -8.95 4.71 4.34
N PHE A 92 -8.36 3.58 4.74
CA PHE A 92 -7.16 3.57 5.58
C PHE A 92 -5.89 4.08 4.90
N THR A 93 -5.92 4.38 3.60
CA THR A 93 -4.79 4.91 2.82
C THR A 93 -5.09 6.28 2.20
N ASP A 94 -6.21 6.92 2.55
CA ASP A 94 -6.69 8.14 1.88
C ASP A 94 -5.90 9.41 2.22
N ASP A 95 -5.12 9.36 3.30
CA ASP A 95 -4.12 10.34 3.71
C ASP A 95 -2.83 10.27 2.89
N PHE A 96 -2.74 9.36 1.93
CA PHE A 96 -1.58 9.17 1.08
C PHE A 96 -1.88 9.46 -0.39
N ILE A 97 -0.84 9.79 -1.14
CA ILE A 97 -0.83 9.72 -2.61
C ILE A 97 0.22 8.67 -2.96
N ALA A 98 -0.20 7.63 -3.68
CA ALA A 98 0.66 6.50 -4.02
C ALA A 98 0.53 6.13 -5.49
N TYR A 99 1.67 5.74 -6.09
CA TYR A 99 1.75 5.18 -7.42
C TYR A 99 2.44 3.81 -7.36
N GLY A 100 1.89 2.83 -8.09
CA GLY A 100 2.39 1.47 -8.16
C GLY A 100 2.67 1.04 -9.59
N PHE A 101 3.74 0.28 -9.77
CA PHE A 101 4.15 -0.24 -11.07
C PHE A 101 4.93 -1.55 -10.94
N GLU A 102 4.90 -2.35 -12.00
CA GLU A 102 5.65 -3.61 -12.07
C GLU A 102 6.96 -3.42 -12.86
N LYS A 103 8.04 -4.02 -12.37
CA LYS A 103 9.31 -4.14 -13.11
C LYS A 103 10.00 -5.44 -12.72
N ASN A 104 10.33 -6.26 -13.72
CA ASN A 104 11.08 -7.52 -13.53
C ASN A 104 10.42 -8.50 -12.52
N GLY A 105 9.09 -8.48 -12.38
CA GLY A 105 8.36 -9.32 -11.41
C GLY A 105 8.23 -8.71 -10.01
N ASP A 106 8.83 -7.55 -9.77
CA ASP A 106 8.67 -6.79 -8.54
C ASP A 106 7.55 -5.75 -8.68
N VAL A 107 6.71 -5.67 -7.65
CA VAL A 107 5.78 -4.56 -7.46
C VAL A 107 6.54 -3.46 -6.73
N ASN A 108 6.57 -2.29 -7.36
CA ASN A 108 7.21 -1.08 -6.87
C ASN A 108 6.11 -0.12 -6.43
N LEU A 109 6.23 0.44 -5.24
CA LEU A 109 5.29 1.40 -4.67
C LEU A 109 6.06 2.66 -4.26
N ILE A 110 5.58 3.81 -4.74
CA ILE A 110 6.09 5.12 -4.35
C ILE A 110 4.95 5.94 -3.76
N TRP A 111 5.15 6.53 -2.57
CA TRP A 111 4.10 7.29 -1.91
C TRP A 111 4.62 8.44 -1.05
N LYS A 112 3.72 9.35 -0.70
CA LYS A 112 3.91 10.37 0.34
C LYS A 112 2.61 10.65 1.06
N ILE A 113 2.71 11.18 2.28
CA ILE A 113 1.55 11.68 3.00
C ILE A 113 1.04 12.97 2.35
N ARG A 114 -0.27 13.18 2.42
CA ARG A 114 -0.96 14.34 1.89
C ARG A 114 -0.78 15.55 2.80
N ASN A 115 -0.29 16.64 2.23
CA ASN A 115 -0.14 17.91 2.95
C ASN A 115 -1.41 18.78 2.90
N ASP A 116 -2.45 18.35 2.17
CA ASP A 116 -3.71 19.07 1.98
C ASP A 116 -4.83 18.66 2.95
N LYS A 117 -4.56 17.71 3.86
CA LYS A 117 -5.51 17.21 4.85
C LYS A 117 -4.96 17.36 6.27
N GLU A 118 -5.86 17.54 7.23
CA GLU A 118 -5.53 17.42 8.64
C GLU A 118 -5.38 15.93 8.98
N ILE A 119 -4.22 15.54 9.51
CA ILE A 119 -3.94 14.16 9.91
C ILE A 119 -4.69 13.87 11.22
N LEU A 120 -5.63 12.93 11.17
CA LEU A 120 -6.49 12.58 12.31
C LEU A 120 -5.99 11.37 13.10
N PHE A 121 -5.21 10.49 12.47
CA PHE A 121 -4.78 9.22 13.05
C PHE A 121 -3.47 9.38 13.82
N SER A 122 -3.43 8.86 15.05
CA SER A 122 -2.29 9.06 15.95
C SER A 122 -1.01 8.40 15.44
N ASP A 123 -1.14 7.27 14.74
CA ASP A 123 -0.01 6.58 14.09
C ASP A 123 0.53 7.30 12.84
N LEU A 124 -0.11 8.39 12.42
CA LEU A 124 0.31 9.23 11.30
C LEU A 124 0.82 10.63 11.71
N ILE A 125 0.62 11.07 12.97
CA ILE A 125 0.98 12.44 13.42
C ILE A 125 2.47 12.75 13.21
N ASP A 126 3.33 11.78 13.53
CA ASP A 126 4.78 11.89 13.37
C ASP A 126 5.29 11.10 12.15
N TYR A 127 4.41 10.80 11.19
CA TYR A 127 4.79 10.09 9.97
C TYR A 127 5.69 10.98 9.11
N GLU A 128 6.80 10.42 8.64
CA GLU A 128 7.75 11.17 7.81
C GLU A 128 7.09 11.67 6.52
N THR A 129 7.22 12.97 6.25
CA THR A 129 6.62 13.59 5.06
C THR A 129 7.41 13.35 3.78
N GLU A 130 8.56 12.70 3.89
CA GLU A 130 9.42 12.35 2.76
C GLU A 130 8.73 11.31 1.87
N ILE A 131 9.11 11.31 0.59
CA ILE A 131 8.64 10.30 -0.36
C ILE A 131 9.27 8.97 0.02
N LYS A 132 8.45 7.93 0.09
CA LYS A 132 8.87 6.56 0.30
C LYS A 132 8.84 5.83 -1.03
N PHE A 133 9.94 5.16 -1.36
CA PHE A 133 10.02 4.26 -2.50
C PHE A 133 10.42 2.87 -2.02
N CYS A 134 9.53 1.89 -2.21
CA CYS A 134 9.76 0.52 -1.79
C CYS A 134 9.36 -0.48 -2.87
N HIS A 135 9.89 -1.68 -2.78
CA HIS A 135 9.54 -2.77 -3.69
C HIS A 135 9.43 -4.11 -2.97
N THR A 136 8.70 -5.04 -3.58
CA THR A 136 8.57 -6.42 -3.13
C THR A 136 8.28 -7.33 -4.31
N GLU A 137 8.61 -8.61 -4.17
CA GLU A 137 8.24 -9.62 -5.16
C GLU A 137 6.70 -9.74 -5.24
N LYS A 138 6.16 -9.74 -6.46
CA LYS A 138 4.71 -9.90 -6.69
C LYS A 138 4.14 -11.16 -6.04
N LEU A 139 4.89 -12.26 -6.14
CA LEU A 139 4.53 -13.56 -5.56
C LEU A 139 4.41 -13.49 -4.03
N GLU A 140 5.18 -12.65 -3.36
CA GLU A 140 5.08 -12.46 -1.92
C GLU A 140 3.73 -11.84 -1.52
N ILE A 141 3.27 -10.85 -2.28
CA ILE A 141 1.94 -10.23 -2.09
C ILE A 141 0.83 -11.27 -2.31
N GLU A 142 0.92 -12.07 -3.37
CA GLU A 142 -0.05 -13.13 -3.69
C GLU A 142 -0.15 -14.19 -2.58
N ASN A 143 1.00 -14.61 -2.04
CA ASN A 143 1.08 -15.57 -0.94
C ASN A 143 0.45 -15.00 0.34
N ILE A 144 0.78 -13.75 0.69
CA ILE A 144 0.23 -13.09 1.88
C ILE A 144 -1.27 -12.84 1.74
N LYS A 145 -1.75 -12.46 0.55
CA LYS A 145 -3.18 -12.35 0.25
C LYS A 145 -3.89 -13.69 0.49
N SER A 146 -3.33 -14.78 -0.03
CA SER A 146 -3.90 -16.12 0.12
C SER A 146 -3.96 -16.54 1.59
N GLU A 147 -2.88 -16.36 2.34
CA GLU A 147 -2.82 -16.66 3.77
C GLU A 147 -3.82 -15.81 4.59
N LEU A 148 -3.97 -14.53 4.25
CA LEU A 148 -4.97 -13.65 4.88
C LEU A 148 -6.39 -14.15 4.64
N GLN A 149 -6.71 -14.57 3.41
CA GLN A 149 -8.04 -15.08 3.07
C GLN A 149 -8.33 -16.41 3.78
N GLU A 150 -7.36 -17.32 3.89
CA GLU A 150 -7.51 -18.57 4.64
C GLU A 150 -7.78 -18.32 6.13
N LYS A 151 -7.05 -17.39 6.74
CA LYS A 151 -7.21 -17.06 8.17
C LYS A 151 -8.50 -16.31 8.51
N ASN A 152 -9.13 -15.66 7.54
CA ASN A 152 -10.34 -14.86 7.73
C ASN A 152 -11.58 -15.45 7.04
N SER A 153 -11.48 -16.67 6.51
CA SER A 153 -12.62 -17.46 6.02
C SER A 153 -13.33 -18.10 7.21
N LEU A 154 -14.19 -17.33 7.89
CA LEU A 154 -15.15 -17.82 8.89
C LEU A 154 -16.59 -17.63 8.38
#